data_AF-A0A7S0VYW3-F1
#
_entry.id   AF-A0A7S0VYW3-F1
#
_cell.length_a   1.000
_cell.length_b   1.000
_cell.length_c   1.000
_cell.angle_alpha   90.00
_cell.angle_beta   90.00
_cell.angle_gamma   90.00
#
_symmetry.space_group_name_H-M   'P 1'
#
loop_
_entity.id
_entity.type
_entity.pdbx_description
1 polymer ?
#
loop_
_entity_poly.entity_id
_entity_poly.type
_entity_poly.pdbx_seq_one_letter_code
_entity_poly.pdbx_strand_id
1 'polypeptide(L)'
;VVTWTQQIKNVLRHEPPSFIHPGDLETGTAAEFVYWKVRAEDLTFIDEQLKSARVSQVLRILGTTKSTYDQPFQKLVLEVDAARQEATDVHLYLGPLQSLLASFKDTPLDRLEPMFRPAMHTIFLINEHSSSFCTPTRLQAILEKLGNDVIHAALQFVNGRTILDSDPDVVEERLHTTIHLFGQLRGTYLEYKERSQSLPGREWALQDELVFNLPDQFVERCYDMIDLVQMASSFGQLSNVQVGGDIRMARSIDQINSEFHEALRRIESTGYDLLDIAAKKYNDDFFEFRRTVRDCERRLGSMISERMENFATLGGAFNFLACFEVMLDRKIIVDCLYEREVDLLSSVQQELKLVNEAFLAGQDQSPPFYNMPVHSSRVFWCRSLADRIRSPMESARRMLRNIMNTEEAEEVERLYESLIEQLTAFEKEEIGRWLKGIDNRLAEKLKQPLLVRDQGATKTLKLNFDPGVWSLLRETK
;
A
#
# COMPACT_ATOMS: atom_id res chain seq x y z
N VAL A 1 49.83 -21.73 37.93
CA VAL A 1 49.92 -20.37 37.37
C VAL A 1 49.63 -20.37 35.88
N VAL A 2 50.46 -20.97 35.02
CA VAL A 2 50.25 -21.00 33.55
C VAL A 2 48.86 -21.49 33.13
N THR A 3 48.39 -22.60 33.70
CA THR A 3 47.04 -23.14 33.40
C THR A 3 45.91 -22.21 33.85
N TRP A 4 46.03 -21.59 35.02
CA TRP A 4 45.06 -20.60 35.52
C TRP A 4 45.05 -19.34 34.64
N THR A 5 46.22 -18.86 34.24
CA THR A 5 46.34 -17.73 33.31
C THR A 5 45.67 -18.03 31.98
N GLN A 6 45.82 -19.25 31.45
CA GLN A 6 45.15 -19.65 30.20
C GLN A 6 43.62 -19.71 30.35
N GLN A 7 43.13 -20.29 31.45
CA GLN A 7 41.69 -20.42 31.73
C GLN A 7 41.03 -19.05 31.93
N ILE A 8 41.62 -18.19 32.77
CA ILE A 8 41.09 -16.85 33.04
C ILE A 8 41.12 -15.99 31.77
N LYS A 9 42.21 -16.06 30.98
CA LYS A 9 42.25 -15.38 29.68
C LYS A 9 41.21 -15.90 28.70
N ASN A 10 40.84 -17.17 28.76
CA ASN A 10 39.77 -17.71 27.92
C ASN A 10 38.42 -17.10 28.30
N VAL A 11 38.11 -17.02 29.60
CA VAL A 11 36.88 -16.40 30.11
C VAL A 11 36.81 -14.92 29.76
N LEU A 12 37.91 -14.17 29.94
CA LEU A 12 37.98 -12.74 29.60
C LEU A 12 37.79 -12.48 28.10
N ARG A 13 38.17 -13.42 27.24
CA ARG A 13 38.04 -13.34 25.77
C ARG A 13 36.64 -13.61 25.23
N HIS A 14 35.72 -14.12 26.04
CA HIS A 14 34.33 -14.25 25.58
C HIS A 14 33.78 -12.85 25.33
N GLU A 15 33.27 -12.63 24.12
CA GLU A 15 32.60 -11.38 23.73
C GLU A 15 31.08 -11.56 23.80
N PRO A 16 30.30 -10.47 23.92
CA PRO A 16 28.85 -10.56 23.91
C PRO A 16 28.34 -11.09 22.56
N PRO A 17 27.20 -11.80 22.53
CA PRO A 17 26.58 -12.32 21.31
C PRO A 17 26.44 -11.26 20.21
N SER A 18 26.12 -10.02 20.57
CA SER A 18 26.02 -8.88 19.66
C SER A 18 27.32 -8.53 18.93
N PHE A 19 28.48 -8.87 19.50
CA PHE A 19 29.79 -8.65 18.89
C PHE A 19 30.30 -9.88 18.12
N ILE A 20 29.80 -11.07 18.45
CA ILE A 20 30.17 -12.32 17.77
C ILE A 20 29.47 -12.43 16.41
N HIS A 21 28.19 -12.03 16.34
CA HIS A 21 27.41 -12.02 15.10
C HIS A 21 26.62 -10.70 14.93
N PRO A 22 27.28 -9.60 14.57
CA PRO A 22 26.59 -8.35 14.24
C PRO A 22 25.67 -8.57 13.03
N GLY A 23 24.40 -8.18 13.14
CA GLY A 23 23.41 -8.39 12.09
C GLY A 23 22.84 -9.82 11.97
N ASP A 24 23.02 -10.66 12.99
CA ASP A 24 22.34 -11.97 13.05
C ASP A 24 20.94 -11.84 13.66
N LEU A 25 19.95 -12.34 12.91
CA LEU A 25 18.53 -12.36 13.28
C LEU A 25 18.24 -13.45 14.32
N GLU A 26 19.06 -14.49 14.45
CA GLU A 26 18.82 -15.60 15.39
C GLU A 26 18.90 -15.18 16.86
N THR A 27 19.54 -14.05 17.15
CA THR A 27 19.70 -13.53 18.50
C THR A 27 18.92 -12.22 18.69
N GLY A 28 18.02 -12.20 19.70
CA GLY A 28 17.27 -11.02 20.16
C GLY A 28 17.80 -10.49 21.50
N THR A 29 17.11 -9.53 22.14
CA THR A 29 17.59 -8.88 23.37
C THR A 29 17.73 -9.85 24.55
N ALA A 30 16.92 -10.91 24.59
CA ALA A 30 16.99 -11.95 25.61
C ALA A 30 18.37 -12.64 25.69
N ALA A 31 19.04 -12.83 24.56
CA ALA A 31 20.36 -13.46 24.52
C ALA A 31 21.43 -12.59 25.18
N GLU A 32 21.36 -11.27 24.99
CA GLU A 32 22.23 -10.30 25.67
C GLU A 32 22.03 -10.33 27.19
N PHE A 33 20.77 -10.36 27.66
CA PHE A 33 20.50 -10.41 29.10
C PHE A 33 21.06 -11.69 29.76
N VAL A 34 20.90 -12.84 29.10
CA VAL A 34 21.44 -14.12 29.59
C VAL A 34 22.97 -14.08 29.60
N TYR A 35 23.60 -13.54 28.56
CA TYR A 35 25.05 -13.41 28.49
C TYR A 35 25.62 -12.58 29.65
N TRP A 36 25.07 -11.37 29.89
CA TRP A 36 25.56 -10.50 30.95
C TRP A 36 25.35 -11.08 32.35
N LYS A 37 24.24 -11.81 32.56
CA LYS A 37 24.01 -12.56 33.79
C LYS A 37 25.07 -13.64 34.02
N VAL A 38 25.27 -14.52 33.04
CA VAL A 38 26.26 -15.62 33.15
C VAL A 38 27.67 -15.07 33.32
N ARG A 39 28.03 -14.01 32.58
CA ARG A 39 29.35 -13.36 32.69
C ARG A 39 29.58 -12.76 34.09
N ALA A 40 28.56 -12.14 34.68
CA ALA A 40 28.65 -11.60 36.03
C ALA A 40 28.83 -12.71 37.08
N GLU A 41 28.08 -13.82 36.96
CA GLU A 41 28.18 -14.99 37.83
C GLU A 41 29.57 -15.65 37.72
N ASP A 42 30.04 -15.92 36.51
CA ASP A 42 31.34 -16.55 36.23
C ASP A 42 32.52 -15.71 36.74
N LEU A 43 32.53 -14.41 36.47
CA LEU A 43 33.61 -13.52 36.90
C LEU A 43 33.60 -13.30 38.42
N THR A 44 32.42 -13.30 39.05
CA THR A 44 32.31 -13.24 40.52
C THR A 44 32.89 -14.51 41.14
N PHE A 45 32.57 -15.68 40.60
CA PHE A 45 33.12 -16.95 41.06
C PHE A 45 34.64 -17.02 40.89
N ILE A 46 35.19 -16.54 39.76
CA ILE A 46 36.63 -16.49 39.52
C ILE A 46 37.32 -15.53 40.50
N ASP A 47 36.73 -14.36 40.78
CA ASP A 47 37.27 -13.41 41.76
C ASP A 47 37.29 -13.99 43.19
N GLU A 48 36.24 -14.69 43.61
CA GLU A 48 36.21 -15.42 44.88
C GLU A 48 37.31 -16.49 44.97
N GLN A 49 37.53 -17.25 43.88
CA GLN A 49 38.62 -18.23 43.81
C GLN A 49 40.00 -17.57 43.89
N LEU A 50 40.20 -16.45 43.21
CA LEU A 50 41.46 -15.69 43.23
C LEU A 50 41.76 -15.10 44.62
N LYS A 51 40.72 -14.73 45.38
CA LYS A 51 40.80 -14.24 46.76
C LYS A 51 40.91 -15.36 47.80
N SER A 52 40.83 -16.63 47.41
CA SER A 52 40.96 -17.75 48.35
C SER A 52 42.35 -17.80 48.99
N ALA A 53 42.41 -18.20 50.27
CA ALA A 53 43.65 -18.24 51.05
C ALA A 53 44.77 -19.07 50.37
N ARG A 54 44.40 -20.11 49.62
CA ARG A 54 45.34 -20.95 48.88
C ARG A 54 45.98 -20.20 47.71
N VAL A 55 45.21 -19.41 46.95
CA VAL A 55 45.72 -18.65 45.81
C VAL A 55 46.53 -17.43 46.29
N SER A 56 46.09 -16.75 47.34
CA SER A 56 46.85 -15.66 47.96
C SER A 56 48.22 -16.13 48.49
N GLN A 57 48.29 -17.34 49.04
CA GLN A 57 49.56 -17.93 49.48
C GLN A 57 50.50 -18.21 48.30
N VAL A 58 49.99 -18.69 47.17
CA VAL A 58 50.77 -18.90 45.93
C VAL A 58 51.30 -17.58 45.38
N LEU A 59 50.48 -16.52 45.38
CA LEU A 59 50.90 -15.17 44.99
C LEU A 59 52.02 -14.62 45.89
N ARG A 60 51.91 -14.79 47.20
CA ARG A 60 52.94 -14.37 48.15
C ARG A 60 54.28 -15.06 47.91
N ILE A 61 54.25 -16.36 47.59
CA ILE A 61 55.46 -17.14 47.27
C ILE A 61 56.08 -16.65 45.95
N LEU A 62 55.27 -16.38 44.93
CA LEU A 62 55.71 -15.86 43.64
C LEU A 62 56.37 -14.48 43.75
N GLY A 63 55.80 -13.58 44.57
CA GLY A 63 56.39 -12.28 44.86
C GLY A 63 57.70 -12.36 45.63
N THR A 64 57.78 -13.28 46.62
CA THR A 64 59.01 -13.49 47.41
C THR A 64 60.14 -14.07 46.56
N THR A 65 59.81 -14.91 45.58
CA THR A 65 60.78 -15.55 44.67
C THR A 65 61.15 -14.69 43.46
N LYS A 66 60.61 -13.46 43.35
CA LYS A 66 60.76 -12.56 42.18
C LYS A 66 60.51 -13.28 40.85
N SER A 67 59.46 -14.10 40.81
CA SER A 67 59.11 -14.88 39.63
C SER A 67 58.70 -13.97 38.46
N THR A 68 59.08 -14.35 37.24
CA THR A 68 58.67 -13.65 36.00
C THR A 68 57.16 -13.67 35.77
N TYR A 69 56.42 -14.56 36.46
CA TYR A 69 54.96 -14.68 36.35
C TYR A 69 54.17 -13.86 37.37
N ASP A 70 54.82 -13.21 38.34
CA ASP A 70 54.15 -12.46 39.41
C ASP A 70 53.41 -11.22 38.85
N GLN A 71 54.11 -10.31 38.17
CA GLN A 71 53.49 -9.10 37.61
C GLN A 71 52.40 -9.39 36.56
N PRO A 72 52.60 -10.29 35.57
CA PRO A 72 51.54 -10.62 34.61
C PRO A 72 50.29 -11.20 35.27
N PHE A 73 50.44 -11.97 36.35
CA PHE A 73 49.30 -12.54 37.06
C PHE A 73 48.59 -11.50 37.92
N GLN A 74 49.31 -10.59 38.59
CA GLN A 74 48.69 -9.46 39.31
C GLN A 74 47.89 -8.55 38.36
N LYS A 75 48.43 -8.28 37.16
CA LYS A 75 47.69 -7.55 36.13
C LYS A 75 46.41 -8.28 35.72
N LEU A 76 46.47 -9.60 35.56
CA LEU A 76 45.30 -10.41 35.25
C LEU A 76 44.22 -10.36 36.34
N VAL A 77 44.61 -10.33 37.62
CA VAL A 77 43.66 -10.19 38.73
C VAL A 77 42.94 -8.83 38.67
N LEU A 78 43.66 -7.76 38.35
CA LEU A 78 43.06 -6.42 38.15
C LEU A 78 42.13 -6.40 36.93
N GLU A 79 42.51 -7.05 35.83
CA GLU A 79 41.66 -7.20 34.63
C GLU A 79 40.36 -7.97 34.96
N VAL A 80 40.43 -9.02 35.79
CA VAL A 80 39.24 -9.77 36.24
C VAL A 80 38.34 -8.92 37.12
N ASP A 81 38.89 -8.18 38.09
CA ASP A 81 38.07 -7.34 38.97
C ASP A 81 37.39 -6.19 38.19
N ALA A 82 38.09 -5.59 37.23
CA ALA A 82 37.51 -4.59 36.34
C ALA A 82 36.38 -5.18 35.47
N ALA A 83 36.61 -6.33 34.84
CA ALA A 83 35.60 -7.01 34.02
C ALA A 83 34.39 -7.48 34.84
N ARG A 84 34.60 -7.85 36.11
CA ARG A 84 33.53 -8.23 37.05
C ARG A 84 32.67 -7.02 37.41
N GLN A 85 33.30 -5.90 37.77
CA GLN A 85 32.59 -4.66 38.08
C GLN A 85 31.75 -4.21 36.87
N GLU A 86 32.33 -4.25 35.67
CA GLU A 86 31.63 -3.97 34.43
C GLU A 86 30.42 -4.91 34.20
N ALA A 87 30.62 -6.23 34.26
CA ALA A 87 29.55 -7.18 34.00
C ALA A 87 28.41 -7.06 35.03
N THR A 88 28.74 -6.78 36.29
CA THR A 88 27.76 -6.57 37.35
C THR A 88 26.98 -5.27 37.15
N ASP A 89 27.65 -4.17 36.77
CA ASP A 89 27.03 -2.88 36.45
C ASP A 89 26.05 -3.02 35.28
N VAL A 90 26.51 -3.64 34.18
CA VAL A 90 25.68 -3.88 32.98
C VAL A 90 24.48 -4.76 33.32
N HIS A 91 24.67 -5.87 34.04
CA HIS A 91 23.57 -6.74 34.44
C HIS A 91 22.52 -6.01 35.30
N LEU A 92 22.96 -5.20 36.25
CA LEU A 92 22.07 -4.41 37.11
C LEU A 92 21.21 -3.43 36.31
N TYR A 93 21.84 -2.67 35.40
CA TYR A 93 21.13 -1.66 34.60
C TYR A 93 20.27 -2.26 33.48
N LEU A 94 20.63 -3.42 32.94
CA LEU A 94 19.79 -4.11 31.94
C LEU A 94 18.56 -4.82 32.54
N GLY A 95 18.53 -5.06 33.86
CA GLY A 95 17.43 -5.76 34.54
C GLY A 95 16.03 -5.14 34.31
N PRO A 96 15.84 -3.81 34.47
CA PRO A 96 14.56 -3.15 34.15
C PRO A 96 14.14 -3.36 32.69
N LEU A 97 15.07 -3.25 31.74
CA LEU A 97 14.79 -3.47 30.33
C LEU A 97 14.39 -4.94 30.07
N GLN A 98 15.08 -5.90 30.69
CA GLN A 98 14.72 -7.31 30.61
C GLN A 98 13.28 -7.56 31.09
N SER A 99 12.87 -6.92 32.19
CA SER A 99 11.50 -7.08 32.71
C SER A 99 10.43 -6.52 31.78
N LEU A 100 10.71 -5.40 31.10
CA LEU A 100 9.81 -4.80 30.11
C LEU A 100 9.73 -5.65 28.84
N LEU A 101 10.88 -6.12 28.34
CA LEU A 101 10.97 -6.90 27.11
C LEU A 101 10.56 -8.37 27.28
N ALA A 102 10.44 -8.88 28.52
CA ALA A 102 10.02 -10.26 28.77
C ALA A 102 8.66 -10.60 28.13
N SER A 103 7.76 -9.61 28.04
CA SER A 103 6.42 -9.79 27.45
C SER A 103 6.36 -9.52 25.93
N PHE A 104 7.42 -9.01 25.30
CA PHE A 104 7.40 -8.65 23.87
C PHE A 104 7.06 -9.84 22.97
N LYS A 105 7.62 -11.02 23.26
CA LYS A 105 7.42 -12.22 22.44
C LYS A 105 6.00 -12.78 22.46
N ASP A 106 5.28 -12.55 23.56
CA ASP A 106 3.91 -13.05 23.75
C ASP A 106 2.86 -11.97 23.45
N THR A 107 3.30 -10.74 23.16
CA THR A 107 2.41 -9.62 22.86
C THR A 107 2.10 -9.60 21.36
N PRO A 108 0.81 -9.55 20.98
CA PRO A 108 0.46 -9.49 19.56
C PRO A 108 0.92 -8.16 18.96
N LEU A 109 1.22 -8.17 17.65
CA LEU A 109 1.87 -7.08 16.94
C LEU A 109 1.12 -5.73 17.08
N ASP A 110 -0.22 -5.78 17.06
CA ASP A 110 -1.13 -4.64 17.21
C ASP A 110 -1.05 -3.95 18.58
N ARG A 111 -0.43 -4.59 19.58
CA ARG A 111 -0.28 -4.07 20.95
C ARG A 111 1.17 -3.78 21.32
N LEU A 112 2.11 -3.90 20.40
CA LEU A 112 3.52 -3.64 20.67
C LEU A 112 3.86 -2.14 20.68
N GLU A 113 3.15 -1.31 19.91
CA GLU A 113 3.40 0.14 19.81
C GLU A 113 3.60 0.82 21.17
N PRO A 114 2.68 0.68 22.16
CA PRO A 114 2.78 1.39 23.43
C PRO A 114 4.02 1.01 24.26
N MET A 115 4.67 -0.11 23.93
CA MET A 115 5.85 -0.61 24.63
C MET A 115 7.16 0.02 24.13
N PHE A 116 7.17 0.60 22.93
CA PHE A 116 8.38 1.22 22.36
C PHE A 116 8.86 2.41 23.17
N ARG A 117 7.97 3.29 23.61
CA ARG A 117 8.33 4.47 24.40
C ARG A 117 8.91 4.09 25.78
N PRO A 118 8.30 3.19 26.58
CA PRO A 118 8.91 2.66 27.79
C PRO A 118 10.27 1.99 27.57
N ALA A 119 10.42 1.19 26.51
CA ALA A 119 11.69 0.52 26.18
C ALA A 119 12.79 1.54 25.86
N MET A 120 12.52 2.48 24.95
CA MET A 120 13.48 3.54 24.57
C MET A 120 13.81 4.47 25.75
N HIS A 121 12.83 4.79 26.60
CA HIS A 121 13.09 5.57 27.81
C HIS A 121 14.02 4.84 28.78
N THR A 122 13.81 3.53 28.95
CA THR A 122 14.67 2.73 29.83
C THR A 122 16.08 2.65 29.27
N ILE A 123 16.25 2.46 27.96
CA ILE A 123 17.56 2.49 27.29
C ILE A 123 18.24 3.86 27.47
N PHE A 124 17.47 4.96 27.36
CA PHE A 124 17.97 6.31 27.62
C PHE A 124 18.48 6.47 29.05
N LEU A 125 17.72 6.04 30.06
CA LEU A 125 18.12 6.10 31.47
C LEU A 125 19.33 5.21 31.77
N ILE A 126 19.40 4.03 31.14
CA ILE A 126 20.57 3.14 31.25
C ILE A 126 21.82 3.86 30.72
N ASN A 127 21.71 4.53 29.57
CA ASN A 127 22.83 5.30 29.02
C ASN A 127 23.20 6.49 29.91
N GLU A 128 22.23 7.14 30.57
CA GLU A 128 22.45 8.27 31.47
C GLU A 128 23.09 7.89 32.81
N HIS A 129 22.76 6.73 33.38
CA HIS A 129 23.18 6.37 34.74
C HIS A 129 24.25 5.28 34.81
N SER A 130 24.36 4.42 33.78
CA SER A 130 25.40 3.39 33.79
C SER A 130 26.79 4.00 33.62
N SER A 131 27.77 3.42 34.30
CA SER A 131 29.18 3.80 34.15
C SER A 131 29.88 2.96 33.08
N SER A 132 29.36 1.75 32.84
CA SER A 132 29.97 0.75 31.99
C SER A 132 29.24 0.50 30.66
N PHE A 133 27.92 0.74 30.60
CA PHE A 133 27.11 0.45 29.40
C PHE A 133 27.03 1.62 28.39
N CYS A 134 27.43 2.82 28.78
CA CYS A 134 27.34 4.06 28.01
C CYS A 134 28.29 4.17 26.80
N THR A 135 28.68 3.03 26.20
CA THR A 135 29.45 3.01 24.94
C THR A 135 28.51 2.96 23.73
N PRO A 136 28.80 3.73 22.66
CA PRO A 136 27.98 3.73 21.44
C PRO A 136 27.78 2.33 20.84
N THR A 137 28.80 1.45 20.91
CA THR A 137 28.72 0.10 20.37
C THR A 137 27.74 -0.81 21.13
N ARG A 138 27.63 -0.67 22.46
CA ARG A 138 26.66 -1.43 23.27
C ARG A 138 25.24 -0.93 23.08
N LEU A 139 25.10 0.38 22.98
CA LEU A 139 23.82 1.01 22.68
C LEU A 139 23.31 0.61 21.29
N GLN A 140 24.19 0.62 20.29
CA GLN A 140 23.85 0.11 18.95
C GLN A 140 23.39 -1.35 19.01
N ALA A 141 24.17 -2.22 19.67
CA ALA A 141 23.86 -3.63 19.81
C ALA A 141 22.48 -3.88 20.43
N ILE A 142 22.12 -3.23 21.53
CA ILE A 142 20.81 -3.46 22.17
C ILE A 142 19.66 -2.97 21.31
N LEU A 143 19.85 -1.87 20.56
CA LEU A 143 18.84 -1.32 19.65
C LEU A 143 18.64 -2.20 18.41
N GLU A 144 19.72 -2.72 17.81
CA GLU A 144 19.65 -3.72 16.73
C GLU A 144 18.87 -4.96 17.20
N LYS A 145 19.17 -5.46 18.41
CA LYS A 145 18.50 -6.63 18.98
C LYS A 145 17.03 -6.37 19.32
N LEU A 146 16.68 -5.15 19.71
CA LEU A 146 15.28 -4.74 19.87
C LEU A 146 14.56 -4.76 18.52
N GLY A 147 15.19 -4.28 17.45
CA GLY A 147 14.68 -4.40 16.08
C GLY A 147 14.45 -5.86 15.69
N ASN A 148 15.38 -6.75 16.00
CA ASN A 148 15.23 -8.19 15.76
C ASN A 148 14.03 -8.79 16.50
N ASP A 149 13.81 -8.44 17.77
CA ASP A 149 12.66 -8.93 18.54
C ASP A 149 11.34 -8.48 17.91
N VAL A 150 11.27 -7.26 17.36
CA VAL A 150 10.09 -6.77 16.63
C VAL A 150 9.92 -7.52 15.30
N ILE A 151 10.99 -7.84 14.58
CA ILE A 151 10.93 -8.69 13.37
C ILE A 151 10.37 -10.08 13.72
N HIS A 152 10.84 -10.69 14.81
CA HIS A 152 10.32 -11.99 15.26
C HIS A 152 8.82 -11.94 15.59
N ALA A 153 8.35 -10.88 16.24
CA ALA A 153 6.92 -10.69 16.49
C ALA A 153 6.14 -10.48 15.17
N ALA A 154 6.70 -9.73 14.22
CA ALA A 154 6.10 -9.50 12.91
C ALA A 154 5.97 -10.79 12.09
N LEU A 155 6.99 -11.66 12.12
CA LEU A 155 6.98 -12.98 11.46
C LEU A 155 5.93 -13.96 12.05
N GLN A 156 5.51 -13.76 13.30
CA GLN A 156 4.39 -14.52 13.88
C GLN A 156 3.03 -13.99 13.40
N PHE A 157 2.94 -12.70 13.10
CA PHE A 157 1.72 -12.03 12.63
C PHE A 157 1.49 -12.21 11.12
N VAL A 158 2.57 -12.12 10.34
CA VAL A 158 2.60 -12.34 8.88
C VAL A 158 3.53 -13.50 8.57
N ASN A 159 2.98 -14.56 7.99
CA ASN A 159 3.75 -15.74 7.59
C ASN A 159 3.95 -15.74 6.08
N GLY A 160 5.19 -15.55 5.62
CA GLY A 160 5.52 -15.48 4.20
C GLY A 160 5.35 -16.81 3.47
N ARG A 161 5.24 -17.95 4.16
CA ARG A 161 4.95 -19.25 3.54
C ARG A 161 3.50 -19.42 3.12
N THR A 162 2.56 -18.78 3.83
CA THR A 162 1.12 -18.91 3.59
C THR A 162 0.52 -17.60 3.04
N ILE A 163 1.39 -16.69 2.59
CA ILE A 163 1.00 -15.33 2.18
C ILE A 163 0.13 -15.33 0.93
N LEU A 164 0.36 -16.31 0.03
CA LEU A 164 -0.39 -16.49 -1.21
C LEU A 164 -1.64 -17.37 -1.03
N ASP A 165 -1.76 -18.11 0.08
CA ASP A 165 -2.92 -18.97 0.38
C ASP A 165 -4.06 -18.22 1.07
N SER A 166 -3.76 -17.05 1.64
CA SER A 166 -4.68 -16.25 2.43
C SER A 166 -5.38 -15.20 1.56
N ASP A 167 -6.44 -14.57 2.10
CA ASP A 167 -7.13 -13.48 1.42
C ASP A 167 -6.17 -12.29 1.16
N PRO A 168 -5.98 -11.85 -0.11
CA PRO A 168 -5.09 -10.76 -0.47
C PRO A 168 -5.29 -9.49 0.35
N ASP A 169 -6.55 -9.08 0.57
CA ASP A 169 -6.88 -7.82 1.25
C ASP A 169 -6.44 -7.86 2.72
N VAL A 170 -6.66 -9.02 3.37
CA VAL A 170 -6.26 -9.24 4.77
C VAL A 170 -4.74 -9.27 4.91
N VAL A 171 -4.05 -9.88 3.95
CA VAL A 171 -2.58 -9.95 3.96
C VAL A 171 -1.98 -8.57 3.75
N GLU A 172 -2.50 -7.79 2.81
CA GLU A 172 -2.07 -6.42 2.55
C GLU A 172 -2.26 -5.52 3.79
N GLU A 173 -3.41 -5.59 4.46
CA GLU A 173 -3.67 -4.86 5.70
C GLU A 173 -2.65 -5.21 6.80
N ARG A 174 -2.32 -6.50 6.95
CA ARG A 174 -1.33 -6.96 7.94
C ARG A 174 0.08 -6.49 7.62
N LEU A 175 0.48 -6.51 6.35
CA LEU A 175 1.77 -6.00 5.89
C LEU A 175 1.87 -4.48 6.13
N HIS A 176 0.84 -3.71 5.80
CA HIS A 176 0.79 -2.28 6.10
C HIS A 176 0.86 -1.97 7.60
N THR A 177 0.15 -2.74 8.42
CA THR A 177 0.22 -2.63 9.89
C THR A 177 1.64 -2.87 10.39
N THR A 178 2.32 -3.88 9.83
CA THR A 178 3.70 -4.21 10.17
C THR A 178 4.65 -3.07 9.80
N ILE A 179 4.55 -2.55 8.58
CA ILE A 179 5.35 -1.40 8.11
C ILE A 179 5.12 -0.17 9.00
N HIS A 180 3.86 0.11 9.34
CA HIS A 180 3.52 1.23 10.21
C HIS A 180 4.18 1.11 11.59
N LEU A 181 4.15 -0.09 12.18
CA LEU A 181 4.79 -0.37 13.47
C LEU A 181 6.30 -0.10 13.44
N PHE A 182 7.00 -0.52 12.39
CA PHE A 182 8.43 -0.21 12.23
C PHE A 182 8.69 1.29 12.08
N GLY A 183 7.80 2.00 11.38
CA GLY A 183 7.83 3.46 11.31
C GLY A 183 7.72 4.13 12.69
N GLN A 184 6.84 3.62 13.55
CA GLN A 184 6.69 4.13 14.93
C GLN A 184 7.87 3.79 15.83
N LEU A 185 8.46 2.59 15.70
CA LEU A 185 9.70 2.23 16.39
C LEU A 185 10.82 3.21 16.03
N ARG A 186 11.00 3.48 14.73
CA ARG A 186 12.00 4.43 14.22
C ARG A 186 11.72 5.86 14.70
N GLY A 187 10.46 6.31 14.64
CA GLY A 187 10.03 7.62 15.14
C GLY A 187 10.36 7.78 16.63
N THR A 188 10.02 6.78 17.44
CA THR A 188 10.31 6.79 18.89
C THR A 188 11.82 6.82 19.15
N TYR A 189 12.62 6.03 18.41
CA TYR A 189 14.07 6.07 18.50
C TYR A 189 14.63 7.47 18.21
N LEU A 190 14.19 8.11 17.12
CA LEU A 190 14.65 9.44 16.72
C LEU A 190 14.32 10.49 17.78
N GLU A 191 13.13 10.44 18.39
CA GLU A 191 12.76 11.31 19.51
C GLU A 191 13.75 11.19 20.69
N TYR A 192 14.14 9.96 21.07
CA TYR A 192 15.09 9.75 22.17
C TYR A 192 16.53 10.07 21.78
N LYS A 193 16.92 9.85 20.52
CA LYS A 193 18.21 10.29 19.99
C LYS A 193 18.34 11.81 20.08
N GLU A 194 17.32 12.56 19.69
CA GLU A 194 17.28 14.02 19.82
C GLU A 194 17.38 14.46 21.29
N ARG A 195 16.61 13.82 22.19
CA ARG A 195 16.71 14.09 23.64
C ARG A 195 18.11 13.83 24.19
N SER A 196 18.82 12.82 23.69
CA SER A 196 20.18 12.49 24.13
C SER A 196 21.20 13.58 23.84
N GLN A 197 20.94 14.48 22.88
CA GLN A 197 21.81 15.62 22.57
C GLN A 197 21.92 16.60 23.75
N SER A 198 20.96 16.57 24.68
CA SER A 198 21.02 17.37 25.91
C SER A 198 21.97 16.81 26.98
N LEU A 199 22.53 15.60 26.78
CA LEU A 199 23.43 14.94 27.73
C LEU A 199 24.89 15.06 27.28
N PRO A 200 25.68 16.01 27.82
CA PRO A 200 27.06 16.24 27.40
C PRO A 200 27.93 15.00 27.63
N GLY A 201 28.54 14.48 26.55
CA GLY A 201 29.44 13.33 26.59
C GLY A 201 28.75 11.95 26.64
N ARG A 202 27.41 11.91 26.59
CA ARG A 202 26.61 10.67 26.53
C ARG A 202 25.57 10.68 25.41
N GLU A 203 25.82 11.52 24.41
CA GLU A 203 24.97 11.65 23.22
C GLU A 203 24.93 10.33 22.45
N TRP A 204 23.78 10.01 21.86
CA TRP A 204 23.62 8.85 20.99
C TRP A 204 24.30 9.11 19.64
N ALA A 205 25.63 9.08 19.61
CA ALA A 205 26.46 9.23 18.43
C ALA A 205 26.45 7.95 17.55
N LEU A 206 25.25 7.51 17.17
CA LEU A 206 24.98 6.31 16.39
C LEU A 206 24.68 6.66 14.93
N GLN A 207 25.07 5.76 14.03
CA GLN A 207 24.61 5.76 12.64
C GLN A 207 23.27 5.02 12.57
N ASP A 208 22.25 5.68 12.05
CA ASP A 208 20.88 5.14 12.04
C ASP A 208 20.77 3.94 11.10
N GLU A 209 21.58 3.93 10.04
CA GLU A 209 21.68 2.84 9.07
C GLU A 209 22.17 1.54 9.70
N LEU A 210 23.01 1.62 10.72
CA LEU A 210 23.50 0.42 11.42
C LEU A 210 22.43 -0.15 12.36
N VAL A 211 21.74 0.72 13.09
CA VAL A 211 20.68 0.32 14.02
C VAL A 211 19.50 -0.32 13.29
N PHE A 212 19.12 0.24 12.14
CA PHE A 212 17.92 -0.18 11.39
C PHE A 212 18.23 -1.03 10.16
N ASN A 213 19.46 -1.52 9.97
CA ASN A 213 19.83 -2.30 8.77
C ASN A 213 18.88 -3.48 8.50
N LEU A 214 18.64 -4.33 9.51
CA LEU A 214 17.72 -5.47 9.38
C LEU A 214 16.24 -5.05 9.34
N PRO A 215 15.75 -4.17 10.25
CA PRO A 215 14.39 -3.63 10.15
C PRO A 215 14.04 -3.01 8.79
N ASP A 216 14.94 -2.20 8.22
CA ASP A 216 14.71 -1.55 6.94
C ASP A 216 14.66 -2.60 5.81
N GLN A 217 15.56 -3.60 5.81
CA GLN A 217 15.47 -4.72 4.87
C GLN A 217 14.16 -5.51 5.00
N PHE A 218 13.66 -5.71 6.23
CA PHE A 218 12.38 -6.37 6.47
C PHE A 218 11.20 -5.57 5.94
N VAL A 219 11.21 -4.25 6.12
CA VAL A 219 10.19 -3.34 5.59
C VAL A 219 10.19 -3.36 4.06
N GLU A 220 11.36 -3.36 3.41
CA GLU A 220 11.46 -3.53 1.96
C GLU A 220 10.89 -4.88 1.50
N ARG A 221 11.16 -5.97 2.25
CA ARG A 221 10.51 -7.27 2.00
C ARG A 221 8.99 -7.21 2.14
N CYS A 222 8.46 -6.45 3.10
CA CYS A 222 7.02 -6.28 3.25
C CYS A 222 6.41 -5.57 2.04
N TYR A 223 7.05 -4.51 1.52
CA TYR A 223 6.60 -3.85 0.28
C TYR A 223 6.66 -4.78 -0.93
N ASP A 224 7.75 -5.55 -1.08
CA ASP A 224 7.86 -6.58 -2.11
C ASP A 224 6.71 -7.59 -2.04
N MET A 225 6.28 -7.97 -0.82
CA MET A 225 5.15 -8.88 -0.63
C MET A 225 3.79 -8.25 -0.91
N ILE A 226 3.59 -6.97 -0.58
CA ILE A 226 2.37 -6.24 -0.96
C ILE A 226 2.24 -6.24 -2.49
N ASP A 227 3.31 -5.85 -3.18
CA ASP A 227 3.36 -5.89 -4.64
C ASP A 227 2.99 -7.30 -5.15
N LEU A 228 3.59 -8.35 -4.57
CA LEU A 228 3.36 -9.74 -4.97
C LEU A 228 1.90 -10.17 -4.85
N VAL A 229 1.27 -9.87 -3.71
CA VAL A 229 -0.12 -10.22 -3.41
C VAL A 229 -1.09 -9.46 -4.33
N GLN A 230 -0.85 -8.16 -4.52
CA GLN A 230 -1.63 -7.35 -5.46
C GLN A 230 -1.50 -7.89 -6.89
N MET A 231 -0.28 -8.26 -7.32
CA MET A 231 -0.05 -8.86 -8.64
C MET A 231 -0.78 -10.18 -8.80
N ALA A 232 -0.72 -11.07 -7.81
CA ALA A 232 -1.42 -12.35 -7.84
C ALA A 232 -2.94 -12.14 -7.94
N SER A 233 -3.49 -11.17 -7.20
CA SER A 233 -4.92 -10.82 -7.26
C SER A 233 -5.32 -10.28 -8.65
N SER A 234 -4.59 -9.29 -9.18
CA SER A 234 -4.90 -8.70 -10.49
C SER A 234 -4.84 -9.75 -11.61
N PHE A 235 -3.75 -10.52 -11.69
CA PHE A 235 -3.60 -11.55 -12.74
C PHE A 235 -4.56 -12.74 -12.54
N GLY A 236 -4.94 -13.04 -11.29
CA GLY A 236 -6.01 -13.99 -11.00
C GLY A 236 -7.34 -13.56 -11.63
N GLN A 237 -7.68 -12.27 -11.55
CA GLN A 237 -8.90 -11.73 -12.17
C GLN A 237 -8.82 -11.68 -13.71
N LEU A 238 -7.61 -11.50 -14.28
CA LEU A 238 -7.40 -11.53 -15.73
C LEU A 238 -7.84 -12.86 -16.37
N SER A 239 -7.78 -13.98 -15.62
CA SER A 239 -8.26 -15.29 -16.11
C SER A 239 -9.75 -15.33 -16.43
N ASN A 240 -10.55 -14.44 -15.82
CA ASN A 240 -11.99 -14.34 -16.06
C ASN A 240 -12.32 -13.38 -17.21
N VAL A 241 -11.34 -12.66 -17.74
CA VAL A 241 -11.54 -11.66 -18.79
C VAL A 241 -11.71 -12.37 -20.13
N GLN A 242 -12.95 -12.36 -20.65
CA GLN A 242 -13.24 -12.86 -21.99
C GLN A 242 -13.30 -11.69 -22.98
N VAL A 243 -12.24 -11.54 -23.77
CA VAL A 243 -12.25 -10.59 -24.89
C VAL A 243 -13.00 -11.22 -26.08
N GLY A 244 -14.24 -10.79 -26.29
CA GLY A 244 -15.01 -11.17 -27.48
C GLY A 244 -14.44 -10.56 -28.76
N GLY A 245 -14.42 -11.33 -29.85
CA GLY A 245 -14.18 -10.81 -31.21
C GLY A 245 -12.75 -10.95 -31.75
N ASP A 246 -11.73 -11.24 -30.92
CA ASP A 246 -10.39 -11.56 -31.41
C ASP A 246 -9.74 -12.77 -30.72
N ILE A 247 -9.77 -13.90 -31.43
CA ILE A 247 -9.22 -15.18 -30.97
C ILE A 247 -7.69 -15.10 -30.77
N ARG A 248 -6.97 -14.26 -31.52
CA ARG A 248 -5.52 -14.11 -31.35
C ARG A 248 -5.22 -13.37 -30.06
N MET A 249 -5.96 -12.30 -29.77
CA MET A 249 -5.79 -11.57 -28.51
C MET A 249 -6.10 -12.45 -27.30
N ALA A 250 -7.21 -13.20 -27.34
CA ALA A 250 -7.57 -14.12 -26.25
C ALA A 250 -6.46 -15.15 -25.98
N ARG A 251 -5.92 -15.79 -27.02
CA ARG A 251 -4.80 -16.74 -26.88
C ARG A 251 -3.54 -16.09 -26.31
N SER A 252 -3.22 -14.86 -26.73
CA SER A 252 -2.07 -14.13 -26.20
C SER A 252 -2.27 -13.76 -24.73
N ILE A 253 -3.49 -13.39 -24.31
CA ILE A 253 -3.82 -13.13 -22.90
C ILE A 253 -3.67 -14.43 -22.09
N ASP A 254 -4.21 -15.55 -22.58
CA ASP A 254 -4.09 -16.87 -21.92
C ASP A 254 -2.61 -17.27 -21.77
N GLN A 255 -1.79 -17.02 -22.79
CA GLN A 255 -0.36 -17.28 -22.75
C GLN A 255 0.34 -16.40 -21.71
N ILE A 256 0.11 -15.08 -21.72
CA ILE A 256 0.67 -14.14 -20.72
C ILE A 256 0.26 -14.57 -19.32
N ASN A 257 -1.01 -14.93 -19.14
CA ASN A 257 -1.52 -15.37 -17.85
C ASN A 257 -0.87 -16.68 -17.39
N SER A 258 -0.66 -17.63 -18.30
CA SER A 258 0.03 -18.89 -18.01
C SER A 258 1.49 -18.67 -17.62
N GLU A 259 2.20 -17.81 -18.34
CA GLU A 259 3.59 -17.43 -18.04
C GLU A 259 3.71 -16.77 -16.65
N PHE A 260 2.76 -15.89 -16.29
CA PHE A 260 2.69 -15.29 -14.97
C PHE A 260 2.46 -16.35 -13.87
N HIS A 261 1.47 -17.23 -14.04
CA HIS A 261 1.19 -18.28 -13.05
C HIS A 261 2.32 -19.31 -12.94
N GLU A 262 3.10 -19.53 -14.00
CA GLU A 262 4.35 -20.31 -13.93
C GLU A 262 5.46 -19.58 -13.16
N ALA A 263 5.56 -18.26 -13.28
CA ALA A 263 6.47 -17.46 -12.47
C ALA A 263 6.06 -17.46 -10.98
N LEU A 264 4.77 -17.32 -10.70
CA LEU A 264 4.23 -17.35 -9.33
C LEU A 264 4.46 -18.71 -8.67
N ARG A 265 4.16 -19.81 -9.37
CA ARG A 265 4.43 -21.17 -8.87
C ARG A 265 5.90 -21.43 -8.57
N ARG A 266 6.83 -20.82 -9.32
CA ARG A 266 8.26 -20.90 -9.03
C ARG A 266 8.57 -20.26 -7.68
N ILE A 267 8.01 -19.08 -7.39
CA ILE A 267 8.14 -18.38 -6.09
C ILE A 267 7.55 -19.22 -4.94
N GLU A 268 6.35 -19.79 -5.12
CA GLU A 268 5.73 -20.69 -4.14
C GLU A 268 6.59 -21.93 -3.85
N SER A 269 7.28 -22.45 -4.86
CA SER A 269 8.10 -23.66 -4.75
C SER A 269 9.53 -23.44 -4.24
N THR A 270 9.91 -22.21 -3.86
CA THR A 270 11.27 -21.85 -3.44
C THR A 270 11.72 -22.57 -2.16
N GLY A 271 10.77 -23.00 -1.31
CA GLY A 271 11.03 -23.81 -0.11
C GLY A 271 11.60 -23.04 1.09
N TYR A 272 11.80 -21.73 0.96
CA TYR A 272 12.12 -20.82 2.07
C TYR A 272 10.93 -19.88 2.35
N ASP A 273 10.98 -19.17 3.47
CA ASP A 273 9.96 -18.16 3.81
C ASP A 273 10.24 -16.85 3.05
N LEU A 274 9.27 -16.33 2.32
CA LEU A 274 9.45 -15.10 1.51
C LEU A 274 9.75 -13.85 2.36
N LEU A 275 9.43 -13.87 3.66
CA LEU A 275 9.79 -12.80 4.59
C LEU A 275 11.12 -13.04 5.32
N ASP A 276 11.82 -14.16 5.05
CA ASP A 276 13.14 -14.43 5.62
C ASP A 276 14.24 -13.59 4.95
N ILE A 277 14.76 -12.61 5.70
CA ILE A 277 15.83 -11.71 5.27
C ILE A 277 17.15 -12.46 5.06
N ALA A 278 17.36 -13.59 5.74
CA ALA A 278 18.58 -14.39 5.62
C ALA A 278 18.61 -15.28 4.35
N ALA A 279 17.49 -15.35 3.62
CA ALA A 279 17.36 -16.18 2.43
C ALA A 279 18.22 -15.64 1.26
N LYS A 280 19.41 -16.22 1.08
CA LYS A 280 20.39 -15.78 0.05
C LYS A 280 19.86 -15.81 -1.38
N LYS A 281 18.99 -16.76 -1.71
CA LYS A 281 18.43 -16.92 -3.07
C LYS A 281 17.28 -15.97 -3.38
N TYR A 282 16.70 -15.33 -2.34
CA TYR A 282 15.53 -14.49 -2.52
C TYR A 282 15.74 -13.43 -3.59
N ASN A 283 16.85 -12.70 -3.52
CA ASN A 283 17.06 -11.56 -4.41
C ASN A 283 17.13 -11.99 -5.90
N ASP A 284 17.77 -13.13 -6.19
CA ASP A 284 17.88 -13.66 -7.55
C ASP A 284 16.52 -14.18 -8.04
N ASP A 285 15.84 -14.99 -7.23
CA ASP A 285 14.54 -15.58 -7.57
C ASP A 285 13.47 -14.49 -7.76
N PHE A 286 13.44 -13.49 -6.89
CA PHE A 286 12.50 -12.37 -6.94
C PHE A 286 12.81 -11.39 -8.08
N PHE A 287 14.09 -11.21 -8.42
CA PHE A 287 14.48 -10.43 -9.61
C PHE A 287 13.99 -11.08 -10.91
N GLU A 288 14.19 -12.40 -11.04
CA GLU A 288 13.71 -13.17 -12.20
C GLU A 288 12.18 -13.15 -12.30
N PHE A 289 11.48 -13.24 -11.17
CA PHE A 289 10.03 -13.06 -11.09
C PHE A 289 9.61 -11.66 -11.56
N ARG A 290 10.17 -10.59 -10.98
CA ARG A 290 9.87 -9.20 -11.36
C ARG A 290 10.16 -8.92 -12.83
N ARG A 291 11.22 -9.52 -13.40
CA ARG A 291 11.52 -9.42 -14.84
C ARG A 291 10.40 -10.04 -15.67
N THR A 292 9.96 -11.24 -15.32
CA THR A 292 8.89 -11.95 -16.03
C THR A 292 7.56 -11.17 -15.96
N VAL A 293 7.20 -10.65 -14.78
CA VAL A 293 5.99 -9.82 -14.61
C VAL A 293 6.06 -8.57 -15.48
N ARG A 294 7.19 -7.85 -15.46
CA ARG A 294 7.38 -6.64 -16.26
C ARG A 294 7.19 -6.91 -17.75
N ASP A 295 7.70 -8.03 -18.24
CA ASP A 295 7.54 -8.43 -19.63
C ASP A 295 6.08 -8.78 -19.96
N CYS A 296 5.37 -9.43 -19.03
CA CYS A 296 3.93 -9.71 -19.13
C CYS A 296 3.11 -8.41 -19.21
N GLU A 297 3.34 -7.46 -18.29
CA GLU A 297 2.63 -6.17 -18.24
C GLU A 297 2.87 -5.35 -19.51
N ARG A 298 4.11 -5.30 -20.03
CA ARG A 298 4.42 -4.60 -21.28
C ARG A 298 3.72 -5.21 -22.49
N ARG A 299 3.74 -6.53 -22.59
CA ARG A 299 3.04 -7.26 -23.67
C ARG A 299 1.53 -7.00 -23.60
N LEU A 300 0.95 -7.07 -22.41
CA LEU A 300 -0.47 -6.78 -22.18
C LEU A 300 -0.80 -5.33 -22.53
N GLY A 301 -0.04 -4.36 -22.04
CA GLY A 301 -0.22 -2.94 -22.34
C GLY A 301 -0.12 -2.63 -23.82
N SER A 302 0.85 -3.21 -24.53
CA SER A 302 1.01 -3.05 -25.98
C SER A 302 -0.19 -3.63 -26.75
N MET A 303 -0.70 -4.79 -26.33
CA MET A 303 -1.88 -5.41 -26.95
C MET A 303 -3.15 -4.59 -26.72
N ILE A 304 -3.34 -4.04 -25.51
CA ILE A 304 -4.47 -3.16 -25.21
C ILE A 304 -4.37 -1.89 -26.07
N SER A 305 -3.18 -1.28 -26.13
CA SER A 305 -2.90 -0.09 -26.93
C SER A 305 -3.22 -0.29 -28.42
N GLU A 306 -2.72 -1.36 -29.04
CA GLU A 306 -3.01 -1.72 -30.44
C GLU A 306 -4.52 -1.92 -30.70
N ARG A 307 -5.25 -2.48 -29.72
CA ARG A 307 -6.69 -2.70 -29.86
C ARG A 307 -7.49 -1.42 -29.72
N MET A 308 -7.07 -0.52 -28.84
CA MET A 308 -7.72 0.78 -28.67
C MET A 308 -7.75 1.59 -29.97
N GLU A 309 -6.72 1.48 -30.81
CA GLU A 309 -6.65 2.17 -32.12
C GLU A 309 -7.76 1.74 -33.10
N ASN A 310 -8.28 0.52 -32.96
CA ASN A 310 -9.15 -0.10 -33.96
C ASN A 310 -10.66 0.03 -33.66
N PHE A 311 -11.06 0.69 -32.58
CA PHE A 311 -12.47 0.84 -32.23
C PHE A 311 -13.13 1.98 -33.00
N ALA A 312 -14.23 1.66 -33.70
CA ALA A 312 -15.03 2.64 -34.43
C ALA A 312 -15.98 3.48 -33.55
N THR A 313 -16.23 3.06 -32.30
CA THR A 313 -17.16 3.73 -31.40
C THR A 313 -16.57 3.88 -30.01
N LEU A 314 -16.84 5.03 -29.36
CA LEU A 314 -16.44 5.30 -27.97
C LEU A 314 -16.97 4.23 -27.01
N GLY A 315 -18.24 3.82 -27.17
CA GLY A 315 -18.83 2.77 -26.33
C GLY A 315 -18.11 1.42 -26.47
N GLY A 316 -17.67 1.05 -27.69
CA GLY A 316 -16.87 -0.15 -27.91
C GLY A 316 -15.50 -0.07 -27.22
N ALA A 317 -14.81 1.06 -27.34
CA ALA A 317 -13.52 1.29 -26.71
C ALA A 317 -13.61 1.25 -25.17
N PHE A 318 -14.59 1.92 -24.57
CA PHE A 318 -14.77 1.92 -23.11
C PHE A 318 -15.22 0.57 -22.56
N ASN A 319 -16.11 -0.15 -23.25
CA ASN A 319 -16.50 -1.51 -22.84
C ASN A 319 -15.30 -2.48 -22.89
N PHE A 320 -14.41 -2.31 -23.87
CA PHE A 320 -13.18 -3.08 -23.94
C PHE A 320 -12.21 -2.71 -22.82
N LEU A 321 -11.98 -1.43 -22.55
CA LEU A 321 -11.16 -0.98 -21.41
C LEU A 321 -11.70 -1.48 -20.08
N ALA A 322 -13.01 -1.51 -19.90
CA ALA A 322 -13.65 -2.03 -18.69
C ALA A 322 -13.33 -3.52 -18.44
N CYS A 323 -12.99 -4.29 -19.47
CA CYS A 323 -12.52 -5.66 -19.31
C CYS A 323 -11.17 -5.76 -18.60
N PHE A 324 -10.38 -4.68 -18.59
CA PHE A 324 -9.04 -4.62 -18.00
C PHE A 324 -8.97 -3.63 -16.83
N GLU A 325 -10.11 -3.20 -16.26
CA GLU A 325 -10.16 -2.15 -15.22
C GLU A 325 -9.18 -2.41 -14.06
N VAL A 326 -9.05 -3.66 -13.61
CA VAL A 326 -8.17 -4.09 -12.50
C VAL A 326 -6.67 -3.95 -12.84
N MET A 327 -6.34 -3.82 -14.12
CA MET A 327 -4.96 -3.65 -14.62
C MET A 327 -4.62 -2.20 -14.94
N LEU A 328 -5.62 -1.29 -14.99
CA LEU A 328 -5.41 0.10 -15.39
C LEU A 328 -4.74 0.97 -14.33
N ASP A 329 -4.54 0.46 -13.11
CA ASP A 329 -3.79 1.16 -12.06
C ASP A 329 -2.29 0.77 -12.06
N ARG A 330 -1.90 -0.20 -12.90
CA ARG A 330 -0.51 -0.69 -12.96
C ARG A 330 0.34 0.26 -13.77
N LYS A 331 1.35 0.87 -13.14
CA LYS A 331 2.22 1.90 -13.72
C LYS A 331 2.72 1.58 -15.14
N ILE A 332 3.21 0.36 -15.38
CA ILE A 332 3.74 -0.03 -16.69
C ILE A 332 2.65 -0.02 -17.76
N ILE A 333 1.43 -0.44 -17.41
CA ILE A 333 0.30 -0.45 -18.34
C ILE A 333 -0.16 0.98 -18.60
N VAL A 334 -0.28 1.80 -17.54
CA VAL A 334 -0.61 3.23 -17.65
C VAL A 334 0.34 3.96 -18.59
N ASP A 335 1.65 3.75 -18.40
CA ASP A 335 2.69 4.36 -19.25
C ASP A 335 2.53 3.93 -20.73
N CYS A 336 2.11 2.69 -21.00
CA CYS A 336 1.87 2.21 -22.37
C CYS A 336 0.56 2.75 -22.99
N LEU A 337 -0.43 3.08 -22.17
CA LEU A 337 -1.76 3.50 -22.61
C LEU A 337 -1.93 5.02 -22.67
N TYR A 338 -1.04 5.78 -22.03
CA TYR A 338 -1.14 7.24 -21.90
C TYR A 338 -1.52 7.96 -23.19
N GLU A 339 -0.80 7.72 -24.29
CA GLU A 339 -1.11 8.36 -25.58
C GLU A 339 -2.51 7.99 -26.10
N ARG A 340 -2.93 6.73 -25.92
CA ARG A 340 -4.23 6.25 -26.38
C ARG A 340 -5.37 6.76 -25.49
N GLU A 341 -5.13 6.94 -24.21
CA GLU A 341 -6.07 7.57 -23.28
C GLU A 341 -6.34 9.03 -23.67
N VAL A 342 -5.29 9.77 -24.07
CA VAL A 342 -5.41 11.14 -24.58
C VAL A 342 -6.20 11.20 -25.90
N ASP A 343 -5.96 10.26 -26.81
CA ASP A 343 -6.74 10.16 -28.06
C ASP A 343 -8.22 9.84 -27.79
N LEU A 344 -8.49 8.97 -26.81
CA LEU A 344 -9.85 8.61 -26.43
C LEU A 344 -10.57 9.81 -25.80
N LEU A 345 -9.89 10.57 -24.94
CA LEU A 345 -10.40 11.82 -24.38
C LEU A 345 -10.69 12.87 -25.47
N SER A 346 -9.80 12.98 -26.46
CA SER A 346 -10.00 13.86 -27.62
C SER A 346 -11.22 13.44 -28.45
N SER A 347 -11.43 12.13 -28.59
CA SER A 347 -12.61 11.57 -29.27
C SER A 347 -13.90 11.85 -28.49
N VAL A 348 -13.87 11.81 -27.15
CA VAL A 348 -14.98 12.26 -26.30
C VAL A 348 -15.25 13.75 -26.52
N GLN A 349 -14.21 14.58 -26.54
CA GLN A 349 -14.35 16.01 -26.82
C GLN A 349 -15.01 16.26 -28.19
N GLN A 350 -14.62 15.51 -29.21
CA GLN A 350 -15.22 15.60 -30.54
C GLN A 350 -16.70 15.22 -30.52
N GLU A 351 -17.08 14.16 -29.80
CA GLU A 351 -18.47 13.76 -29.64
C GLU A 351 -19.31 14.84 -28.94
N LEU A 352 -18.77 15.50 -27.90
CA LEU A 352 -19.42 16.65 -27.26
C LEU A 352 -19.64 17.80 -28.25
N LYS A 353 -18.64 18.12 -29.08
CA LYS A 353 -18.74 19.17 -30.12
C LYS A 353 -19.80 18.83 -31.16
N LEU A 354 -19.86 17.58 -31.62
CA LEU A 354 -20.88 17.11 -32.57
C LEU A 354 -22.29 17.21 -31.99
N VAL A 355 -22.48 16.86 -30.71
CA VAL A 355 -23.77 16.99 -30.03
C VAL A 355 -24.15 18.45 -29.86
N ASN A 356 -23.19 19.32 -29.55
CA ASN A 356 -23.42 20.76 -29.48
C ASN A 356 -23.84 21.35 -30.85
N GLU A 357 -23.17 20.97 -31.93
CA GLU A 357 -23.55 21.37 -33.30
C GLU A 357 -24.94 20.88 -33.67
N ALA A 358 -25.26 19.62 -33.35
CA ALA A 358 -26.58 19.05 -33.57
C ALA A 358 -27.67 19.79 -32.77
N PHE A 359 -27.36 20.18 -31.53
CA PHE A 359 -28.25 20.97 -30.69
C PHE A 359 -28.53 22.36 -31.28
N LEU A 360 -27.49 23.08 -31.71
CA LEU A 360 -27.64 24.40 -32.33
C LEU A 360 -28.43 24.33 -33.65
N ALA A 361 -28.18 23.32 -34.49
CA ALA A 361 -28.90 23.13 -35.75
C ALA A 361 -30.38 22.73 -35.56
N GLY A 362 -30.68 21.94 -34.52
CA GLY A 362 -32.03 21.43 -34.23
C GLY A 362 -32.86 22.33 -33.30
N GLN A 363 -32.34 23.47 -32.86
CA GLN A 363 -33.01 24.37 -31.91
C GLN A 363 -34.31 24.93 -32.50
N ASP A 364 -34.29 25.33 -33.78
CA ASP A 364 -35.45 25.92 -34.47
C ASP A 364 -36.40 24.87 -35.07
N GLN A 365 -35.86 23.76 -35.58
CA GLN A 365 -36.64 22.65 -36.15
C GLN A 365 -36.09 21.31 -35.66
N SER A 366 -36.54 20.91 -34.46
CA SER A 366 -36.16 19.60 -33.92
C SER A 366 -36.76 18.48 -34.78
N PRO A 367 -36.06 17.35 -34.97
CA PRO A 367 -36.55 16.25 -35.81
C PRO A 367 -37.91 15.75 -35.32
N PRO A 368 -38.93 15.64 -36.19
CA PRO A 368 -40.23 15.13 -35.79
C PRO A 368 -40.17 13.62 -35.56
N PHE A 369 -40.56 13.16 -34.38
CA PHE A 369 -40.75 11.73 -34.13
C PHE A 369 -42.14 11.28 -34.58
N TYR A 370 -42.20 10.10 -35.19
CA TYR A 370 -43.46 9.54 -35.67
C TYR A 370 -44.44 9.37 -34.51
N ASN A 371 -45.67 9.88 -34.67
CA ASN A 371 -46.74 9.87 -33.67
C ASN A 371 -46.47 10.63 -32.35
N MET A 372 -45.41 11.43 -32.25
CA MET A 372 -45.13 12.21 -31.05
C MET A 372 -45.56 13.69 -31.25
N PRO A 373 -46.19 14.34 -30.25
CA PRO A 373 -46.50 15.77 -30.31
C PRO A 373 -45.25 16.64 -30.41
N VAL A 374 -45.42 17.89 -30.86
CA VAL A 374 -44.31 18.81 -31.12
C VAL A 374 -43.52 19.09 -29.84
N HIS A 375 -44.16 19.51 -28.75
CA HIS A 375 -43.46 19.83 -27.50
C HIS A 375 -42.78 18.60 -26.87
N SER A 376 -43.48 17.47 -26.81
CA SER A 376 -42.92 16.20 -26.32
C SER A 376 -41.74 15.71 -27.16
N SER A 377 -41.80 15.88 -28.49
CA SER A 377 -40.70 15.52 -29.42
C SER A 377 -39.45 16.33 -29.16
N ARG A 378 -39.59 17.64 -28.92
CA ARG A 378 -38.46 18.54 -28.66
C ARG A 378 -37.77 18.23 -27.34
N VAL A 379 -38.55 17.98 -26.29
CA VAL A 379 -38.03 17.58 -24.97
C VAL A 379 -37.36 16.20 -25.07
N PHE A 380 -37.99 15.23 -25.74
CA PHE A 380 -37.41 13.90 -25.92
C PHE A 380 -36.10 13.94 -26.71
N TRP A 381 -36.05 14.73 -27.79
CA TRP A 381 -34.82 14.96 -28.55
C TRP A 381 -33.70 15.55 -27.67
N CYS A 382 -34.01 16.59 -26.90
CA CYS A 382 -33.05 17.22 -25.97
C CYS A 382 -32.52 16.22 -24.94
N ARG A 383 -33.40 15.44 -24.29
CA ARG A 383 -33.00 14.38 -23.35
C ARG A 383 -32.16 13.30 -24.02
N SER A 384 -32.48 12.92 -25.26
CA SER A 384 -31.70 11.94 -26.03
C SER A 384 -30.28 12.43 -26.30
N LEU A 385 -30.09 13.73 -26.57
CA LEU A 385 -28.75 14.33 -26.71
C LEU A 385 -28.00 14.33 -25.38
N ALA A 386 -28.67 14.67 -24.27
CA ALA A 386 -28.07 14.64 -22.93
C ALA A 386 -27.64 13.21 -22.52
N ASP A 387 -28.48 12.21 -22.79
CA ASP A 387 -28.18 10.82 -22.48
C ASP A 387 -27.02 10.28 -23.36
N ARG A 388 -26.94 10.72 -24.62
CA ARG A 388 -25.85 10.35 -25.55
C ARG A 388 -24.47 10.80 -25.05
N ILE A 389 -24.36 11.98 -24.44
CA ILE A 389 -23.08 12.51 -23.91
C ILE A 389 -22.79 12.03 -22.49
N ARG A 390 -23.80 11.64 -21.71
CA ARG A 390 -23.62 11.19 -20.32
C ARG A 390 -22.78 9.92 -20.23
N SER A 391 -23.12 8.89 -21.01
CA SER A 391 -22.44 7.59 -20.92
C SER A 391 -20.94 7.63 -21.28
N PRO A 392 -20.50 8.29 -22.37
CA PRO A 392 -19.07 8.45 -22.65
C PRO A 392 -18.33 9.23 -21.58
N MET A 393 -18.97 10.26 -20.99
CA MET A 393 -18.34 11.08 -19.96
C MET A 393 -18.17 10.34 -18.63
N GLU A 394 -19.19 9.60 -18.20
CA GLU A 394 -19.10 8.74 -17.01
C GLU A 394 -18.03 7.65 -17.19
N SER A 395 -17.95 7.08 -18.40
CA SER A 395 -16.92 6.08 -18.73
C SER A 395 -15.52 6.68 -18.72
N ALA A 396 -15.34 7.89 -19.26
CA ALA A 396 -14.08 8.62 -19.23
C ALA A 396 -13.62 8.89 -17.78
N ARG A 397 -14.50 9.43 -16.92
CA ARG A 397 -14.20 9.69 -15.51
C ARG A 397 -13.76 8.44 -14.75
N ARG A 398 -14.40 7.28 -15.03
CA ARG A 398 -14.09 6.02 -14.35
C ARG A 398 -12.82 5.37 -14.86
N MET A 399 -12.59 5.36 -16.17
CA MET A 399 -11.52 4.57 -16.81
C MET A 399 -10.24 5.36 -17.05
N LEU A 400 -10.34 6.67 -17.25
CA LEU A 400 -9.21 7.55 -17.59
C LEU A 400 -8.70 8.33 -16.36
N ARG A 401 -8.81 7.74 -15.17
CA ARG A 401 -8.52 8.40 -13.87
C ARG A 401 -7.15 9.08 -13.84
N ASN A 402 -6.16 8.49 -14.50
CA ASN A 402 -4.79 8.98 -14.52
C ASN A 402 -4.64 10.31 -15.28
N ILE A 403 -5.47 10.55 -16.30
CA ILE A 403 -5.42 11.76 -17.14
C ILE A 403 -6.50 12.78 -16.79
N MET A 404 -7.48 12.44 -15.95
CA MET A 404 -8.57 13.37 -15.57
C MET A 404 -8.08 14.64 -14.85
N ASN A 405 -6.84 14.66 -14.36
CA ASN A 405 -6.22 15.83 -13.72
C ASN A 405 -5.47 16.75 -14.69
N THR A 406 -5.47 16.47 -16.00
CA THR A 406 -4.77 17.32 -16.98
C THR A 406 -5.65 18.51 -17.42
N GLU A 407 -5.02 19.57 -17.94
CA GLU A 407 -5.72 20.75 -18.43
C GLU A 407 -6.71 20.41 -19.56
N GLU A 408 -6.37 19.43 -20.41
CA GLU A 408 -7.23 18.95 -21.49
C GLU A 408 -8.49 18.28 -20.94
N ALA A 409 -8.38 17.46 -19.89
CA ALA A 409 -9.52 16.81 -19.27
C ALA A 409 -10.44 17.84 -18.59
N GLU A 410 -9.88 18.85 -17.93
CA GLU A 410 -10.65 19.96 -17.36
C GLU A 410 -11.39 20.78 -18.42
N GLU A 411 -10.83 20.93 -19.63
CA GLU A 411 -11.53 21.58 -20.74
C GLU A 411 -12.72 20.73 -21.21
N VAL A 412 -12.53 19.42 -21.36
CA VAL A 412 -13.61 18.48 -21.74
C VAL A 412 -14.73 18.50 -20.70
N GLU A 413 -14.39 18.50 -19.41
CA GLU A 413 -15.35 18.63 -18.31
C GLU A 413 -16.16 19.94 -18.40
N ARG A 414 -15.48 21.07 -18.58
CA ARG A 414 -16.16 22.38 -18.73
C ARG A 414 -17.09 22.42 -19.94
N LEU A 415 -16.68 21.82 -21.06
CA LEU A 415 -17.52 21.71 -22.26
C LEU A 415 -18.76 20.85 -22.00
N TYR A 416 -18.59 19.72 -21.29
CA TYR A 416 -19.69 18.84 -20.90
C TYR A 416 -20.69 19.54 -19.98
N GLU A 417 -20.21 20.21 -18.93
CA GLU A 417 -21.05 20.95 -17.98
C GLU A 417 -21.86 22.05 -18.67
N SER A 418 -21.20 22.87 -19.48
CA SER A 418 -21.86 23.94 -20.26
C SER A 418 -22.93 23.39 -21.21
N LEU A 419 -22.66 22.28 -21.89
CA LEU A 419 -23.62 21.65 -22.81
C LEU A 419 -24.83 21.08 -22.05
N ILE A 420 -24.61 20.42 -20.91
CA ILE A 420 -25.70 19.91 -20.06
C ILE A 420 -26.56 21.05 -19.50
N GLU A 421 -25.96 22.17 -19.09
CA GLU A 421 -26.69 23.35 -18.65
C GLU A 421 -27.58 23.92 -19.76
N GLN A 422 -27.05 24.04 -20.98
CA GLN A 422 -27.81 24.51 -22.16
C GLN A 422 -28.99 23.59 -22.50
N LEU A 423 -28.76 22.27 -22.52
CA LEU A 423 -29.81 21.28 -22.76
C LEU A 423 -30.91 21.36 -21.69
N THR A 424 -30.51 21.44 -20.41
CA THR A 424 -31.44 21.55 -19.29
C THR A 424 -32.25 22.85 -19.32
N ALA A 425 -31.62 23.96 -19.73
CA ALA A 425 -32.29 25.25 -19.90
C ALA A 425 -33.33 25.20 -21.02
N PHE A 426 -32.98 24.59 -22.17
CA PHE A 426 -33.90 24.40 -23.30
C PHE A 426 -35.10 23.53 -22.92
N GLU A 427 -34.87 22.42 -22.22
CA GLU A 427 -35.95 21.57 -21.72
C GLU A 427 -36.93 22.36 -20.83
N LYS A 428 -36.41 23.13 -19.86
CA LYS A 428 -37.23 23.97 -18.98
C LYS A 428 -38.01 25.02 -19.76
N GLU A 429 -37.39 25.63 -20.78
CA GLU A 429 -38.05 26.63 -21.61
C GLU A 429 -39.19 26.02 -22.44
N GLU A 430 -38.98 24.88 -23.09
CA GLU A 430 -40.02 24.20 -23.87
C GLU A 430 -41.19 23.74 -23.00
N ILE A 431 -40.92 23.19 -21.81
CA ILE A 431 -41.98 22.85 -20.84
C ILE A 431 -42.73 24.11 -20.40
N GLY A 432 -42.03 25.22 -20.16
CA GLY A 432 -42.64 26.50 -19.82
C GLY A 432 -43.50 27.08 -20.94
N ARG A 433 -43.05 26.97 -22.21
CA ARG A 433 -43.82 27.37 -23.40
C ARG A 433 -45.09 26.52 -23.54
N TRP A 434 -44.96 25.21 -23.37
CA TRP A 434 -46.10 24.29 -23.37
C TRP A 434 -47.13 24.67 -22.30
N LEU A 435 -46.70 24.83 -21.04
CA LEU A 435 -47.59 25.21 -19.93
C LEU A 435 -48.33 26.53 -20.16
N LYS A 436 -47.68 27.53 -20.77
CA LYS A 436 -48.31 28.80 -21.16
C LYS A 436 -49.28 28.66 -22.35
N GLY A 437 -49.03 27.70 -23.23
CA GLY A 437 -49.86 27.42 -24.41
C GLY A 437 -51.14 26.65 -24.10
N ILE A 438 -51.24 26.01 -22.93
CA ILE A 438 -52.47 25.36 -22.46
C ILE A 438 -53.50 26.44 -22.13
N ASP A 439 -54.43 26.66 -23.06
CA ASP A 439 -55.55 27.58 -22.84
C ASP A 439 -56.58 26.94 -21.89
N ASN A 440 -56.85 27.59 -20.75
CA ASN A 440 -57.89 27.17 -19.81
C ASN A 440 -59.29 27.12 -20.44
N ARG A 441 -59.51 27.78 -21.59
CA ARG A 441 -60.75 27.69 -22.38
C ARG A 441 -60.95 26.32 -23.01
N LEU A 442 -59.91 25.47 -23.14
CA LEU A 442 -60.07 24.08 -23.56
C LEU A 442 -60.97 23.28 -22.60
N ALA A 443 -60.97 23.63 -21.31
CA ALA A 443 -61.88 23.05 -20.31
C ALA A 443 -63.34 23.43 -20.57
N GLU A 444 -63.60 24.60 -21.16
CA GLU A 444 -64.95 25.01 -21.58
C GLU A 444 -65.37 24.30 -22.86
N LYS A 445 -64.43 24.04 -23.78
CA LYS A 445 -64.69 23.27 -25.01
C LYS A 445 -65.03 21.80 -24.74
N LEU A 446 -64.53 21.21 -23.64
CA LEU A 446 -64.94 19.88 -23.17
C LEU A 446 -66.41 19.80 -22.76
N LYS A 447 -67.08 20.94 -22.48
CA LYS A 447 -68.50 21.00 -22.12
C LYS A 447 -69.43 21.07 -23.34
N GLN A 448 -68.88 21.16 -24.56
CA GLN A 448 -69.68 21.22 -25.79
C GLN A 448 -70.16 19.82 -26.23
N PRO A 449 -71.30 19.71 -26.92
CA PRO A 449 -71.77 18.43 -27.43
C PRO A 449 -70.81 17.88 -28.50
N LEU A 450 -70.48 16.58 -28.37
CA LEU A 450 -69.52 15.87 -29.24
C LEU A 450 -70.00 15.72 -30.69
N LEU A 451 -71.31 15.81 -30.93
CA LEU A 451 -71.92 15.66 -32.25
C LEU A 451 -72.72 16.92 -32.57
N VAL A 452 -72.37 17.56 -33.68
CA VAL A 452 -73.08 18.73 -34.20
C VAL A 452 -73.52 18.43 -35.63
N ARG A 453 -74.69 18.93 -36.02
CA ARG A 453 -75.22 18.74 -37.36
C ARG A 453 -74.58 19.75 -38.31
N ASP A 454 -74.00 19.27 -39.40
CA ASP A 454 -73.36 20.13 -40.40
C ASP A 454 -74.41 21.05 -41.05
N GLN A 455 -74.08 22.34 -41.15
CA GLN A 455 -74.96 23.36 -41.73
C GLN A 455 -74.86 23.43 -43.27
N GLY A 456 -73.98 22.62 -43.88
CA GLY A 456 -73.90 22.42 -45.32
C GLY A 456 -75.06 21.62 -45.93
N ALA A 457 -75.02 21.41 -47.24
CA ALA A 457 -76.13 20.83 -48.03
C ALA A 457 -76.55 19.40 -47.61
N THR A 458 -75.67 18.62 -46.98
CA THR A 458 -75.88 17.20 -46.67
C THR A 458 -76.49 16.93 -45.29
N LYS A 459 -76.56 17.92 -44.37
CA LYS A 459 -77.14 17.81 -43.01
C LYS A 459 -76.71 16.57 -42.20
N THR A 460 -75.49 16.05 -42.43
CA THR A 460 -74.93 14.89 -41.72
C THR A 460 -74.42 15.25 -40.33
N LEU A 461 -74.31 14.26 -39.42
CA LEU A 461 -73.70 14.44 -38.10
C LEU A 461 -72.17 14.51 -38.26
N LYS A 462 -71.54 15.55 -37.71
CA LYS A 462 -70.08 15.71 -37.66
C LYS A 462 -69.60 15.67 -36.22
N LEU A 463 -68.42 15.10 -36.00
CA LEU A 463 -67.73 15.12 -34.72
C LEU A 463 -67.27 16.56 -34.42
N ASN A 464 -67.79 17.15 -33.36
CA ASN A 464 -67.41 18.46 -32.83
C ASN A 464 -66.31 18.29 -31.77
N PHE A 465 -65.20 17.69 -32.17
CA PHE A 465 -64.03 17.56 -31.31
C PHE A 465 -63.02 18.63 -31.67
N ASP A 466 -62.73 19.52 -30.71
CA ASP A 466 -61.82 20.63 -30.95
C ASP A 466 -60.40 20.11 -31.18
N PRO A 467 -59.71 20.51 -32.28
CA PRO A 467 -58.33 20.10 -32.54
C PRO A 467 -57.36 20.43 -31.41
N GLY A 468 -57.60 21.49 -30.61
CA GLY A 468 -56.77 21.84 -29.46
C GLY A 468 -56.87 20.84 -28.30
N VAL A 469 -58.06 20.26 -28.07
CA VAL A 469 -58.25 19.20 -27.07
C VAL A 469 -57.57 17.90 -27.52
N TRP A 470 -57.62 17.59 -28.82
CA TRP A 470 -56.93 16.42 -29.36
C TRP A 470 -55.41 16.52 -29.24
N SER A 471 -54.82 17.69 -29.50
CA SER A 471 -53.39 17.94 -29.31
C SER A 471 -52.97 17.81 -27.85
N LEU A 472 -53.75 18.39 -26.92
CA LEU A 472 -53.49 18.29 -25.47
C LEU A 472 -53.55 16.83 -24.96
N LEU A 473 -54.52 16.05 -25.42
CA LEU A 473 -54.64 14.62 -25.07
C LEU A 473 -53.50 13.77 -25.62
N ARG A 474 -52.87 14.20 -26.72
CA ARG A 474 -51.67 13.55 -27.24
C ARG A 474 -50.41 13.96 -26.47
N GLU A 475 -50.35 15.18 -25.95
CA GLU A 475 -49.22 15.72 -25.17
C GLU A 475 -49.16 15.25 -23.71
N THR A 476 -50.29 14.80 -23.17
CA THR A 476 -50.41 14.30 -21.79
C THR A 476 -50.27 12.78 -21.65
N LYS A 477 -50.17 12.06 -22.78
CA LYS A 477 -49.81 10.65 -22.84
C LYS A 477 -48.30 10.50 -22.90
#